data_AF-A0A2S9FVE9-F1
#
_entry.id   AF-A0A2S9FVE9-F1
#
_cell.length_a   1.000
_cell.length_b   1.000
_cell.length_c   1.000
_cell.angle_alpha   90.00
_cell.angle_beta   90.00
_cell.angle_gamma   90.00
#
_symmetry.space_group_name_H-M   'P 1'
#
loop_
_entity.id
_entity.type
_entity.pdbx_description
1 polymer ?
#
loop_
_entity_poly.entity_id
_entity_poly.type
_entity_poly.pdbx_seq_one_letter_code
_entity_poly.pdbx_strand_id
1 'polypeptide(L)' 'GIKALGTNPRKSTKTGAGERDAIVEFGGVVFTPGDVAYSDDDGIVVIAAD' A
#
# COMPACT_ATOMS: atom_id res chain seq x y z
N GLY A 1 -9.20 0.71 -10.33
CA GLY A 1 -10.13 0.33 -9.23
C GLY A 1 -9.41 0.32 -7.91
N ILE A 2 -10.04 -0.12 -6.82
CA ILE A 2 -9.37 -0.31 -5.52
C ILE A 2 -8.80 -1.74 -5.48
N LYS A 3 -7.53 -1.88 -5.06
CA LYS A 3 -6.89 -3.20 -4.84
C LYS A 3 -6.82 -3.49 -3.34
N ALA A 4 -7.23 -4.69 -2.96
CA ALA A 4 -7.18 -5.19 -1.59
C ALA A 4 -7.13 -6.72 -1.61
N LEU A 5 -6.65 -7.33 -0.52
CA LEU A 5 -6.64 -8.80 -0.39
C LEU A 5 -8.04 -9.41 -0.25
N GLY A 6 -9.00 -8.63 0.24
CA GLY A 6 -10.37 -9.09 0.47
C GLY A 6 -11.23 -8.06 1.19
N THR A 7 -12.43 -8.47 1.58
CA THR A 7 -13.41 -7.65 2.29
C THR A 7 -13.53 -8.07 3.76
N ASN A 8 -13.86 -7.13 4.64
CA ASN A 8 -14.14 -7.42 6.05
C ASN A 8 -15.25 -6.48 6.56
N PRO A 9 -16.39 -6.99 7.05
CA PRO A 9 -17.49 -6.17 7.54
C PRO A 9 -17.18 -5.47 8.89
N ARG A 10 -16.20 -5.96 9.66
CA ARG A 10 -15.84 -5.37 10.95
C ARG A 10 -14.99 -4.10 10.74
N LYS A 11 -15.45 -2.99 11.32
CA LYS A 11 -14.73 -1.72 11.38
C LYS A 11 -13.45 -1.80 12.24
N SER A 12 -12.43 -1.03 11.89
CA SER A 12 -11.21 -0.81 12.69
C SER A 12 -11.47 -0.08 14.02
N THR A 13 -10.63 -0.28 15.03
CA THR A 13 -10.75 0.31 16.39
C THR A 13 -10.53 1.83 16.48
N LYS A 14 -9.92 2.48 15.48
CA LYS A 14 -9.71 3.95 15.42
C LYS A 14 -8.87 4.53 16.58
N THR A 15 -7.82 3.83 17.00
CA THR A 15 -6.96 4.24 18.13
C THR A 15 -6.00 5.39 17.83
N GLY A 16 -5.82 5.76 16.56
CA GLY A 16 -4.83 6.76 16.15
C GLY A 16 -3.39 6.23 16.08
N ALA A 17 -3.17 4.95 16.35
CA ALA A 17 -1.87 4.32 16.18
C ALA A 17 -1.52 4.13 14.70
N GLY A 18 -0.26 4.35 14.35
CA GLY A 18 0.28 4.20 12.99
C GLY A 18 1.34 5.26 12.69
N GLU A 19 2.09 5.07 11.62
CA GLU A 19 3.09 6.00 11.13
C GLU A 19 2.70 6.50 9.73
N ARG A 20 3.10 7.72 9.39
CA ARG A 20 2.94 8.29 8.04
C ARG A 20 4.31 8.44 7.42
N ASP A 21 4.36 8.29 6.10
CA ASP A 21 5.60 8.47 5.32
C ASP A 21 6.74 7.55 5.80
N ALA A 22 6.39 6.37 6.30
CA ALA A 22 7.33 5.30 6.61
C ALA A 22 7.52 4.39 5.39
N ILE A 23 8.72 3.83 5.25
CA ILE A 23 8.98 2.75 4.31
C ILE A 23 8.19 1.52 4.76
N VAL A 24 7.48 0.89 3.83
CA VAL A 24 6.72 -0.34 4.09
C VAL A 24 7.09 -1.43 3.10
N GLU A 25 7.10 -2.68 3.58
CA GLU A 25 7.43 -3.84 2.75
C GLU A 25 6.30 -4.88 2.86
N PHE A 26 5.74 -5.25 1.72
CA PHE A 26 4.76 -6.33 1.61
C PHE A 26 4.74 -6.87 0.18
N GLY A 27 4.32 -8.14 0.03
CA GLY A 27 4.33 -8.79 -1.28
C GLY A 27 5.72 -8.89 -1.92
N GLY A 28 6.79 -8.84 -1.10
CA GLY A 28 8.18 -8.85 -1.57
C GLY A 28 8.64 -7.55 -2.23
N VAL A 29 7.88 -6.47 -2.08
CA VAL A 29 8.19 -5.15 -2.66
C VAL A 29 8.28 -4.11 -1.53
N VAL A 30 9.30 -3.26 -1.61
CA VAL A 30 9.48 -2.10 -0.73
C VAL A 30 8.81 -0.88 -1.37
N PHE A 31 7.98 -0.18 -0.61
CA PHE A 31 7.33 1.07 -1.00
C PHE A 31 7.97 2.20 -0.19
N THR A 32 8.67 3.10 -0.89
CA THR A 32 9.29 4.29 -0.28
C THR A 32 8.38 5.50 -0.52
N PRO A 33 8.19 6.38 0.47
CA PRO A 33 7.52 7.66 0.24
C PRO A 33 8.21 8.44 -0.89
N GLY A 34 7.43 8.87 -1.88
CA GLY A 34 7.92 9.54 -3.09
C GLY A 34 7.84 8.65 -4.34
N ASP A 35 8.00 7.33 -4.19
CA ASP A 35 7.89 6.39 -5.31
C ASP A 35 6.47 6.37 -5.90
N VAL A 36 6.38 5.92 -7.16
CA VAL A 36 5.11 5.81 -7.88
C VAL A 36 4.72 4.34 -8.03
N ALA A 37 3.52 3.99 -7.54
CA ALA A 37 2.94 2.67 -7.72
C ALA A 37 1.89 2.68 -8.85
N TYR A 38 2.12 1.85 -9.87
CA TYR A 38 1.18 1.60 -10.97
C TYR A 38 0.42 0.29 -10.73
N SER A 39 -0.86 0.25 -11.09
CA SER A 39 -1.67 -0.97 -10.95
C SER A 39 -2.73 -1.11 -12.04
N ASP A 40 -2.86 -2.32 -12.56
CA ASP A 40 -3.86 -2.75 -13.53
C ASP A 40 -4.41 -4.15 -13.17
N ASP A 41 -4.93 -4.90 -14.14
CA ASP A 41 -5.48 -6.24 -13.93
C ASP A 41 -4.41 -7.34 -13.85
N ASP A 42 -3.21 -7.09 -14.38
CA ASP A 42 -2.10 -8.04 -14.35
C ASP A 42 -1.30 -7.92 -13.06
N GLY A 43 -1.15 -6.72 -12.50
CA GLY A 43 -0.42 -6.56 -11.25
C GLY A 43 -0.20 -5.14 -10.74
N ILE A 44 0.88 -5.02 -9.95
CA ILE A 44 1.35 -3.78 -9.34
C ILE A 44 2.86 -3.67 -9.57
N VAL A 45 3.32 -2.50 -10.02
CA VAL A 45 4.73 -2.17 -10.22
C VAL A 45 5.06 -0.87 -9.49
N VAL A 46 6.22 -0.82 -8.83
CA VAL A 46 6.73 0.38 -8.14
C VAL A 46 7.95 0.90 -8.89
N ILE A 47 7.98 2.20 -9.15
CA ILE A 47 9.09 2.91 -9.79
C ILE A 47 9.64 3.93 -8.79
N ALA A 48 10.96 3.95 -8.64
CA ALA A 48 11.64 4.90 -7.79
C ALA A 48 11.40 6.34 -8.27
N ALA A 49 11.25 7.28 -7.34
CA ALA A 49 11.25 8.70 -7.67
C ALA A 49 12.61 9.14 -8.26
N ASP A 50 12.57 10.12 -9.17
CA ASP A 50 13.77 10.79 -9.71
C ASP A 50 14.44 11.72 -8.69
#